data_AF-R1DQW5-F1
#
_entry.id   AF-R1DQW5-F1
#
_cell.length_a   1.000
_cell.length_b   1.000
_cell.length_c   1.000
_cell.angle_alpha   90.00
_cell.angle_beta   90.00
_cell.angle_gamma   90.00
#
_symmetry.space_group_name_H-M   'P 1'
#
loop_
_entity.id
_entity.type
_entity.pdbx_description
1 polymer ?
#
loop_
_entity_poly.entity_id
_entity_poly.type
_entity_poly.pdbx_seq_one_letter_code
_entity_poly.pdbx_strand_id
1 'polypeptide(L)'
;AVAPGEALHNNYGPKGNGELLFTYGFASAENPLDSVEGIVVGCRKGSGRAADELHAARLQCLAEHGVIGMDDPLAGPCLSLDELDLLRASLEARLRSLPSSEAADAAEAAQFSREGYCAAYRAGQRRVLRAALAEVAVLEGSADGEAEGEGED
;
A
#
# COMPACT_ATOMS: atom_id res chain seq x y z
N ALA A 1 15.85 -31.36 13.27
CA ALA A 1 14.87 -32.45 13.09
C ALA A 1 13.79 -32.26 14.16
N VAL A 2 12.52 -32.37 13.79
CA VAL A 2 11.38 -32.20 14.72
C VAL A 2 11.32 -33.42 15.65
N ALA A 3 11.11 -33.21 16.95
CA ALA A 3 11.12 -34.29 17.93
C ALA A 3 9.85 -35.16 17.85
N PRO A 4 9.89 -36.43 18.31
CA PRO A 4 8.69 -37.26 18.37
C PRO A 4 7.60 -36.61 19.24
N GLY A 5 6.42 -36.42 18.64
CA GLY A 5 5.27 -35.77 19.28
C GLY A 5 5.15 -34.27 19.04
N GLU A 6 6.16 -33.63 18.46
CA GLU A 6 6.07 -32.23 18.03
C GLU A 6 5.37 -32.10 16.67
N ALA A 7 4.71 -30.96 16.48
CA ALA A 7 4.07 -30.64 15.21
C ALA A 7 5.13 -30.40 14.12
N LEU A 8 4.97 -31.09 13.00
CA LEU A 8 5.74 -30.84 11.79
C LEU A 8 5.00 -29.80 10.95
N HIS A 9 5.63 -28.66 10.72
CA HIS A 9 5.08 -27.59 9.90
C HIS A 9 5.74 -27.56 8.52
N ASN A 10 4.98 -27.19 7.50
CA ASN A 10 5.50 -26.85 6.17
C ASN A 10 5.29 -25.35 5.88
N ASN A 11 6.07 -24.80 4.96
CA ASN A 11 5.89 -23.43 4.49
C ASN A 11 4.92 -23.43 3.29
N TYR A 12 3.86 -22.64 3.39
CA TYR A 12 2.81 -22.51 2.38
C TYR A 12 3.23 -21.63 1.19
N GLY A 13 4.44 -21.11 1.19
CA GLY A 13 4.98 -20.20 0.18
C GLY A 13 4.85 -18.72 0.58
N PRO A 14 5.32 -17.81 -0.28
CA PRO A 14 5.32 -16.38 0.03
C PRO A 14 3.92 -15.78 -0.16
N LYS A 15 3.09 -15.81 0.90
CA LYS A 15 1.69 -15.37 0.88
C LYS A 15 1.43 -14.28 1.92
N GLY A 16 0.82 -13.17 1.49
CA GLY A 16 0.32 -12.13 2.39
C GLY A 16 -0.95 -12.59 3.11
N ASN A 17 -1.33 -11.90 4.21
CA ASN A 17 -2.49 -12.32 5.00
C ASN A 17 -3.81 -12.28 4.24
N GLY A 18 -3.95 -11.47 3.19
CA GLY A 18 -5.14 -11.51 2.33
C GLY A 18 -5.34 -12.90 1.70
N GLU A 19 -4.29 -13.43 1.08
CA GLU A 19 -4.36 -14.77 0.47
C GLU A 19 -4.53 -15.88 1.54
N LEU A 20 -3.78 -15.79 2.64
CA LEU A 20 -3.88 -16.77 3.74
C LEU A 20 -5.30 -16.81 4.32
N LEU A 21 -5.91 -15.63 4.52
CA LEU A 21 -7.23 -15.53 5.13
C LEU A 21 -8.33 -16.05 4.20
N PHE A 22 -8.32 -15.61 2.94
CA PHE A 22 -9.39 -15.95 1.99
C PHE A 22 -9.30 -17.39 1.46
N THR A 23 -8.09 -17.94 1.35
CA THR A 23 -7.88 -19.26 0.74
C THR A 23 -7.70 -20.36 1.79
N TYR A 24 -7.04 -20.05 2.91
CA TYR A 24 -6.65 -21.04 3.92
C TYR A 24 -7.35 -20.82 5.28
N GLY A 25 -8.06 -19.71 5.47
CA GLY A 25 -8.88 -19.46 6.65
C GLY A 25 -8.10 -19.01 7.90
N PHE A 26 -6.87 -18.54 7.74
CA PHE A 26 -6.07 -18.01 8.84
C PHE A 26 -5.25 -16.79 8.43
N ALA A 27 -4.78 -16.00 9.39
CA ALA A 27 -3.83 -14.92 9.17
C ALA A 27 -2.73 -15.00 10.24
N SER A 28 -1.51 -14.60 9.88
CA SER A 28 -0.39 -14.53 10.81
C SER A 28 -0.25 -13.12 11.36
N ALA A 29 -0.09 -13.00 12.67
CA ALA A 29 0.47 -11.78 13.25
C ALA A 29 1.84 -11.50 12.61
N GLU A 30 2.12 -10.22 12.36
CA GLU A 30 3.42 -9.75 11.84
C GLU A 30 3.90 -10.43 10.54
N ASN A 31 2.98 -10.81 9.65
CA ASN A 31 3.35 -11.38 8.36
C ASN A 31 4.18 -10.35 7.54
N PRO A 32 5.45 -10.66 7.20
CA PRO A 32 6.31 -9.73 6.47
C PRO A 32 5.91 -9.55 5.00
N LEU A 33 5.02 -10.41 4.50
CA LEU A 33 4.50 -10.37 3.13
C LEU A 33 3.11 -9.73 3.07
N ASP A 34 2.68 -9.07 4.15
CA ASP A 34 1.43 -8.33 4.14
C ASP A 34 1.44 -7.24 3.06
N SER A 35 0.32 -7.14 2.38
CA SER A 35 0.07 -6.14 1.35
C SER A 35 -1.36 -5.65 1.48
N VAL A 36 -1.61 -4.43 1.00
CA VAL A 36 -2.96 -3.90 0.81
C VAL A 36 -3.22 -3.92 -0.68
N GLU A 37 -4.34 -4.49 -1.12
CA GLU A 37 -4.75 -4.39 -2.52
C GLU A 37 -5.11 -2.95 -2.87
N GLY A 38 -4.52 -2.48 -3.98
CA GLY A 38 -4.78 -1.16 -4.56
C GLY A 38 -4.03 -0.04 -3.85
N ILE A 39 -3.01 0.51 -4.51
CA ILE A 39 -3.07 1.77 -5.26
C ILE A 39 -1.98 1.63 -6.35
N VAL A 40 -2.40 1.50 -7.60
CA VAL A 40 -1.50 1.59 -8.74
C VAL A 40 -1.18 3.07 -8.96
N VAL A 41 -0.02 3.33 -9.52
CA VAL A 41 0.52 4.67 -9.67
C VAL A 41 0.96 4.77 -11.16
N GLY A 42 0.06 5.07 -12.14
CA GLY A 42 0.25 4.96 -13.60
C GLY A 42 0.28 6.23 -14.51
N CYS A 43 1.14 6.17 -15.54
CA CYS A 43 1.81 7.13 -16.45
C CYS A 43 1.10 8.42 -16.96
N ARG A 44 1.70 9.60 -16.73
CA ARG A 44 1.77 10.70 -17.71
C ARG A 44 2.76 10.35 -18.82
N LYS A 45 2.33 10.49 -20.06
CA LYS A 45 3.26 10.44 -21.19
C LYS A 45 3.94 11.80 -21.29
N GLY A 46 5.27 11.79 -21.39
CA GLY A 46 6.10 12.98 -21.52
C GLY A 46 5.59 14.02 -22.52
N SER A 47 5.95 15.26 -22.23
CA SER A 47 5.66 16.56 -22.84
C SER A 47 5.69 16.65 -24.38
N GLY A 48 4.86 15.87 -25.07
CA GLY A 48 4.70 15.87 -26.52
C GLY A 48 3.30 16.26 -26.94
N ARG A 49 3.12 17.52 -27.34
CA ARG A 49 1.91 18.16 -27.90
C ARG A 49 1.10 17.25 -28.86
N ALA A 50 0.14 16.53 -28.31
CA ALA A 50 -1.19 16.37 -28.85
C ALA A 50 -2.08 16.18 -27.62
N ALA A 51 -2.93 17.16 -27.32
CA ALA A 51 -3.83 17.10 -26.19
C ALA A 51 -4.59 15.77 -26.24
N ASP A 52 -4.35 14.91 -25.25
CA ASP A 52 -5.19 13.74 -25.03
C ASP A 52 -6.57 14.30 -24.66
N GLU A 53 -7.48 14.37 -25.63
CA GLU A 53 -8.84 14.87 -25.46
C GLU A 53 -9.60 14.07 -24.38
N LEU A 54 -9.10 12.88 -24.05
CA LEU A 54 -9.62 12.00 -23.02
C LEU A 54 -8.77 12.02 -21.74
N HIS A 55 -7.79 12.92 -21.61
CA HIS A 55 -6.91 12.99 -20.45
C HIS A 55 -7.70 13.10 -19.14
N ALA A 56 -8.70 13.98 -19.09
CA ALA A 56 -9.55 14.15 -17.91
C ALA A 56 -10.40 12.90 -17.63
N ALA A 57 -10.96 12.26 -18.66
CA ALA A 57 -11.76 11.03 -18.51
C ALA A 57 -10.90 9.84 -18.08
N ARG A 58 -9.67 9.76 -18.58
CA ARG A 58 -8.69 8.75 -18.18
C ARG A 58 -8.23 8.98 -16.74
N LEU A 59 -7.90 10.20 -16.35
CA LEU A 59 -7.58 10.54 -14.96
C LEU A 59 -8.75 10.21 -14.02
N GLN A 60 -9.98 10.49 -14.43
CA GLN A 60 -11.17 10.13 -13.65
C GLN A 60 -11.32 8.61 -13.50
N CYS A 61 -11.22 7.85 -14.59
CA CYS A 61 -11.30 6.38 -14.56
C CYS A 61 -10.16 5.74 -13.75
N LEU A 62 -8.94 6.25 -13.92
CA LEU A 62 -7.78 5.80 -13.17
C LEU A 62 -7.90 6.16 -11.68
N ALA A 63 -8.42 7.34 -11.33
CA ALA A 63 -8.73 7.70 -9.94
C ALA A 63 -9.82 6.80 -9.33
N GLU A 64 -10.86 6.44 -10.10
CA GLU A 64 -11.89 5.48 -9.69
C GLU A 64 -11.31 4.08 -9.40
N HIS A 65 -10.18 3.73 -10.02
CA HIS A 65 -9.52 2.42 -9.91
C HIS A 65 -8.19 2.49 -9.15
N GLY A 66 -7.87 3.65 -8.57
CA GLY A 66 -6.65 3.94 -7.82
C GLY A 66 -5.35 3.76 -8.61
N VAL A 67 -5.19 4.41 -9.78
CA VAL A 67 -4.01 4.37 -10.67
C VAL A 67 -3.42 5.79 -10.90
N ILE A 68 -2.17 6.12 -10.53
CA ILE A 68 -1.55 7.50 -10.57
C ILE A 68 0.00 7.63 -10.88
N GLY A 69 0.57 8.04 -12.04
CA GLY A 69 2.03 8.38 -12.26
C GLY A 69 3.15 7.30 -12.50
N MET A 70 3.19 6.65 -13.67
CA MET A 70 4.29 5.78 -14.20
C MET A 70 4.88 6.32 -15.54
N ASP A 71 5.52 7.47 -15.59
CA ASP A 71 5.76 8.15 -16.88
C ASP A 71 6.84 7.49 -17.76
N ASP A 72 7.82 6.85 -17.12
CA ASP A 72 8.93 6.13 -17.76
C ASP A 72 9.28 4.86 -16.95
N PRO A 73 9.14 3.65 -17.52
CA PRO A 73 9.47 2.41 -16.83
C PRO A 73 10.96 2.24 -16.47
N LEU A 74 11.86 3.05 -17.06
CA LEU A 74 13.29 3.08 -16.73
C LEU A 74 13.65 4.11 -15.65
N ALA A 75 12.88 5.20 -15.54
CA ALA A 75 13.06 6.21 -14.50
C ALA A 75 12.31 5.86 -13.20
N GLY A 76 11.37 4.92 -13.26
CA GLY A 76 10.48 4.60 -12.16
C GLY A 76 9.29 5.57 -12.09
N PRO A 77 8.44 5.46 -11.06
CA PRO A 77 7.29 6.35 -10.90
C PRO A 77 7.76 7.78 -10.63
N CYS A 78 7.60 8.68 -11.61
CA CYS A 78 7.75 10.12 -11.42
C CYS A 78 6.38 10.68 -11.04
N LEU A 79 6.18 10.97 -9.75
CA LEU A 79 4.95 11.58 -9.26
C LEU A 79 5.13 13.08 -9.12
N SER A 80 4.19 13.84 -9.68
CA SER A 80 4.05 15.26 -9.33
C SER A 80 3.53 15.44 -7.90
N LEU A 81 3.69 16.65 -7.33
CA LEU A 81 3.16 16.98 -6.01
C LEU A 81 1.66 16.73 -5.90
N ASP A 82 0.87 17.13 -6.91
CA ASP A 82 -0.58 16.87 -6.96
C ASP A 82 -0.91 15.36 -6.91
N GLU A 83 -0.06 14.53 -7.51
CA GLU A 83 -0.21 13.07 -7.55
C GLU A 83 0.19 12.42 -6.22
N LEU A 84 1.21 12.95 -5.55
CA LEU A 84 1.59 12.57 -4.19
C LEU A 84 0.50 12.95 -3.19
N ASP A 85 -0.10 14.14 -3.32
CA ASP A 85 -1.24 14.58 -2.49
C ASP A 85 -2.45 13.66 -2.67
N LEU A 86 -2.77 13.28 -3.91
CA LEU A 86 -3.85 12.34 -4.20
C LEU A 86 -3.59 10.95 -3.62
N LEU A 87 -2.35 10.46 -3.75
CA LEU A 87 -1.91 9.19 -3.17
C LEU A 87 -2.02 9.22 -1.64
N ARG A 88 -1.52 10.27 -0.99
CA ARG A 88 -1.65 10.50 0.46
C ARG A 88 -3.11 10.48 0.89
N ALA A 89 -3.96 11.27 0.26
CA ALA A 89 -5.37 11.37 0.59
C ALA A 89 -6.08 10.00 0.47
N SER A 90 -5.73 9.22 -0.56
CA SER A 90 -6.26 7.88 -0.78
C SER A 90 -5.82 6.89 0.30
N LEU A 91 -4.54 6.88 0.66
CA LEU A 91 -3.97 6.05 1.73
C LEU A 91 -4.59 6.39 3.09
N GLU A 92 -4.74 7.69 3.40
CA GLU A 92 -5.40 8.13 4.62
C GLU A 92 -6.87 7.74 4.67
N ALA A 93 -7.61 7.92 3.57
CA ALA A 93 -9.00 7.51 3.49
C ALA A 93 -9.17 6.01 3.73
N ARG A 94 -8.27 5.20 3.14
CA ARG A 94 -8.25 3.76 3.36
C ARG A 94 -7.93 3.42 4.82
N LEU A 95 -6.95 4.08 5.42
CA LEU A 95 -6.61 3.88 6.82
C LEU A 95 -7.77 4.25 7.76
N ARG A 96 -8.45 5.37 7.50
CA ARG A 96 -9.64 5.81 8.26
C ARG A 96 -10.82 4.85 8.12
N SER A 97 -10.91 4.12 7.01
CA SER A 97 -11.99 3.13 6.79
C SER A 97 -11.81 1.85 7.62
N LEU A 98 -10.62 1.58 8.14
CA LEU A 98 -10.37 0.43 8.98
C LEU A 98 -10.99 0.65 10.38
N PRO A 99 -11.59 -0.39 10.98
CA PRO A 99 -12.15 -0.29 12.34
C PRO A 99 -11.13 0.23 13.36
N SER A 100 -11.55 1.17 14.22
CA SER A 100 -10.70 1.87 15.19
C SER A 100 -10.22 1.02 16.38
N SER A 101 -10.56 -0.28 16.41
CA SER A 101 -10.33 -1.19 17.53
C SER A 101 -8.90 -1.74 17.60
N GLU A 102 -7.87 -0.90 17.43
CA GLU A 102 -6.45 -1.32 17.43
C GLU A 102 -6.03 -2.09 18.69
N ALA A 103 -6.42 -1.59 19.85
CA ALA A 103 -6.07 -2.21 21.13
C ALA A 103 -6.79 -3.54 21.36
N ALA A 104 -8.04 -3.68 20.89
CA ALA A 104 -8.78 -4.94 20.97
C ALA A 104 -8.22 -5.96 19.97
N ASP A 105 -7.87 -5.50 18.76
CA ASP A 105 -7.31 -6.35 17.71
C ASP A 105 -5.94 -6.94 18.12
N ALA A 106 -5.11 -6.20 18.85
CA ALA A 106 -3.82 -6.70 19.32
C ALA A 106 -3.95 -7.86 20.34
N ALA A 107 -4.96 -7.79 21.22
CA ALA A 107 -5.22 -8.85 22.18
C ALA A 107 -5.87 -10.09 21.53
N GLU A 108 -6.70 -9.88 20.51
CA GLU A 108 -7.39 -10.96 19.78
C GLU A 108 -6.48 -11.67 18.77
N ALA A 109 -5.54 -10.96 18.13
CA ALA A 109 -4.63 -11.53 17.13
C ALA A 109 -3.70 -12.63 17.65
N ALA A 110 -3.56 -12.75 18.98
CA ALA A 110 -2.82 -13.84 19.63
C ALA A 110 -3.63 -15.15 19.71
N GLN A 111 -4.91 -15.14 19.33
CA GLN A 111 -5.81 -16.28 19.42
C GLN A 111 -5.99 -16.95 18.06
N PHE A 112 -5.96 -18.29 18.03
CA PHE A 112 -6.30 -19.09 16.85
C PHE A 112 -7.83 -19.16 16.64
N SER A 113 -8.45 -18.02 16.39
CA SER A 113 -9.90 -17.84 16.21
C SER A 113 -10.19 -17.01 14.97
N ARG A 114 -11.45 -17.01 14.50
CA ARG A 114 -11.84 -16.21 13.33
C ARG A 114 -11.69 -14.73 13.62
N GLU A 115 -12.05 -14.32 14.84
CA GLU A 115 -11.91 -12.98 15.37
C GLU A 115 -10.43 -12.57 15.39
N GLY A 116 -9.56 -13.44 15.92
CA GLY A 116 -8.12 -13.23 15.96
C GLY A 116 -7.47 -13.11 14.58
N TYR A 117 -7.87 -13.96 13.62
CA TYR A 117 -7.37 -13.84 12.25
C TYR A 117 -7.85 -12.57 11.55
N CYS A 118 -9.11 -12.17 11.77
CA CYS A 118 -9.60 -10.88 11.26
C CYS A 118 -8.82 -9.70 11.87
N ALA A 119 -8.51 -9.77 13.16
CA ALA A 119 -7.72 -8.77 13.86
C ALA A 119 -6.27 -8.70 13.35
N ALA A 120 -5.62 -9.85 13.16
CA ALA A 120 -4.28 -9.95 12.58
C ALA A 120 -4.21 -9.37 11.17
N TYR A 121 -5.21 -9.67 10.33
CA TYR A 121 -5.33 -9.10 8.99
C TYR A 121 -5.47 -7.57 9.03
N ARG A 122 -6.38 -7.02 9.84
CA ARG A 122 -6.54 -5.56 10.00
C ARG A 122 -5.26 -4.89 10.51
N ALA A 123 -4.57 -5.51 11.47
CA ALA A 123 -3.30 -5.02 11.97
C ALA A 123 -2.23 -4.95 10.85
N GLY A 124 -2.16 -5.97 10.00
CA GLY A 124 -1.33 -5.98 8.80
C GLY A 124 -1.63 -4.84 7.84
N GLN A 125 -2.91 -4.66 7.50
CA GLN A 125 -3.35 -3.56 6.63
C GLN A 125 -2.93 -2.19 7.18
N ARG A 126 -3.10 -1.95 8.49
CA ARG A 126 -2.66 -0.69 9.14
C ARG A 126 -1.16 -0.48 9.06
N ARG A 127 -0.34 -1.52 9.28
CA ARG A 127 1.12 -1.41 9.18
C ARG A 127 1.54 -0.99 7.77
N VAL A 128 1.01 -1.68 6.76
CA VAL A 128 1.35 -1.41 5.35
C VAL A 128 0.94 0.01 4.96
N LEU A 129 -0.29 0.45 5.30
CA LEU A 129 -0.77 1.80 4.99
C LEU A 129 0.06 2.89 5.68
N ARG A 130 0.42 2.69 6.96
CA ARG A 130 1.28 3.64 7.70
C ARG A 130 2.68 3.71 7.12
N ALA A 131 3.26 2.58 6.73
CA ALA A 131 4.55 2.54 6.06
C ALA A 131 4.50 3.29 4.72
N ALA A 132 3.48 3.04 3.90
CA ALA A 132 3.28 3.76 2.63
C ALA A 132 3.14 5.27 2.83
N LEU A 133 2.37 5.72 3.83
CA LEU A 133 2.25 7.15 4.15
C LEU A 133 3.58 7.78 4.58
N ALA A 134 4.42 7.03 5.31
CA ALA A 134 5.75 7.50 5.69
C ALA A 134 6.66 7.68 4.46
N GLU A 135 6.62 6.74 3.51
CA GLU A 135 7.37 6.85 2.25
C GLU A 135 6.90 8.04 1.40
N VAL A 136 5.58 8.27 1.30
CA VAL A 136 5.03 9.44 0.57
C VAL A 136 5.52 10.76 1.19
N ALA A 137 5.61 10.84 2.52
CA ALA A 137 6.14 12.03 3.19
C ALA A 137 7.62 12.28 2.89
N VAL A 138 8.43 11.22 2.71
CA VAL A 138 9.83 11.35 2.28
C VAL A 138 9.93 11.86 0.85
N LEU A 139 9.06 11.39 -0.05
CA LEU A 139 9.03 11.83 -1.45
C LEU A 139 8.65 13.31 -1.58
N GLU A 140 7.65 13.77 -0.83
CA GLU A 140 7.27 15.19 -0.80
C GLU A 140 8.40 16.08 -0.28
N GLY A 141 9.05 15.71 0.83
CA GLY A 141 10.18 16.47 1.36
C GLY A 141 11.41 16.50 0.44
N SER A 142 11.55 15.51 -0.45
CA SER A 142 12.62 15.49 -1.46
C SER A 142 12.30 16.41 -2.64
N ALA A 143 11.02 16.51 -3.03
CA ALA A 143 10.56 17.39 -4.11
C ALA A 143 10.67 18.88 -3.74
N ASP A 144 10.43 19.24 -2.47
CA ASP A 144 10.60 20.61 -1.98
C ASP A 144 12.07 21.07 -1.99
N GLY A 145 13.02 20.15 -1.77
CA GLY A 145 14.46 20.45 -1.74
C GLY A 145 15.09 20.67 -3.13
N GLU A 146 14.49 20.16 -4.20
CA GLU A 146 14.96 20.38 -5.57
C GLU A 146 14.54 21.76 -6.13
N ALA A 147 13.44 22.33 -5.64
CA ALA A 147 12.94 23.63 -6.08
C ALA A 147 13.79 24.83 -5.60
N GLU A 148 14.60 24.66 -4.54
CA GLU A 148 15.46 25.72 -4.00
C GLU A 148 16.86 25.77 -4.65
N GLY A 149 17.19 24.85 -5.56
CA GLY A 149 18.52 24.72 -6.19
C GLY A 149 18.71 25.40 -7.55
N GLU A 150 17.65 25.85 -8.23
CA GLU A 150 17.71 26.42 -9.59
C GLU A 150 17.78 27.96 -9.63
N GLY A 151 18.39 28.57 -8.61
CA GLY A 151 18.36 30.01 -8.38
C GLY A 151 19.70 30.68 -8.11
N GLU A 152 20.81 30.21 -8.67
CA GLU A 152 22.06 30.98 -8.67
C GLU A 152 22.94 30.59 -9.88
N ASP A 153 22.86 31.39 -10.95
CA ASP A 153 23.94 31.71 -11.89
C ASP A 153 23.63 33.02 -12.64
#